data_AF-A0ABD0JIC7-F1
#
_entry.id   AF-A0ABD0JIC7-F1
#
_cell.length_a   1.000
_cell.length_b   1.000
_cell.length_c   1.000
_cell.angle_alpha   90.00
_cell.angle_beta   90.00
_cell.angle_gamma   90.00
#
_symmetry.space_group_name_H-M   'P 1'
#
loop_
_entity.id
_entity.type
_entity.pdbx_description
1 polymer ?
#
loop_
_entity_poly.entity_id
_entity_poly.type
_entity_poly.pdbx_seq_one_letter_code
_entity_poly.pdbx_strand_id
1 'polypeptide(L)'
;MAAMYLSVAITGYYVYGQNVKENVLQTVSAGTPLLIVELLITGHLVCSYIIVINPVCQEVEDIIGISKNFSVRRVLIRTMISLLVLFVAESVPHFGAVLSLVGGSFLTLLAFVAPPVIYLKLTSTASDQWEAVPVPLHVKVLNVEIILVGMVAGVAATYSAVKVLASPNTFTPPCYVNMTAASG
;
A
#
# COMPACT_ATOMS: atom_id res chain seq x y z
N MET A 1 1.13 -7.41 -16.83
CA MET A 1 1.21 -7.48 -15.36
C MET A 1 0.81 -8.86 -14.83
N ALA A 2 -0.42 -9.32 -15.07
CA ALA A 2 -0.88 -10.64 -14.59
C ALA A 2 0.04 -11.82 -15.03
N ALA A 3 0.46 -11.86 -16.29
CA ALA A 3 1.35 -12.92 -16.78
C ALA A 3 2.70 -12.98 -16.05
N MET A 4 3.27 -11.83 -15.68
CA MET A 4 4.55 -11.76 -14.96
C MET A 4 4.41 -12.18 -13.50
N TYR A 5 3.33 -11.76 -12.82
CA TYR A 5 3.07 -12.19 -11.45
C TYR A 5 2.76 -13.67 -11.38
N LEU A 6 1.95 -14.17 -12.33
CA LEU A 6 1.52 -15.56 -12.37
C LEU A 6 2.69 -16.50 -12.69
N SER A 7 3.60 -16.12 -13.61
CA SER A 7 4.80 -16.92 -13.87
C SER A 7 5.70 -17.01 -12.63
N VAL A 8 5.99 -15.89 -11.97
CA VAL A 8 6.82 -15.86 -10.76
C VAL A 8 6.18 -16.65 -9.63
N ALA A 9 4.86 -16.51 -9.42
CA ALA A 9 4.13 -17.24 -8.39
C ALA A 9 4.13 -18.76 -8.62
N ILE A 10 3.85 -19.20 -9.86
CA ILE A 10 3.86 -20.62 -10.21
C ILE A 10 5.25 -21.23 -10.03
N THR A 11 6.28 -20.59 -10.59
CA THR A 11 7.66 -21.11 -10.48
C THR A 11 8.15 -21.10 -9.03
N GLY A 12 7.85 -20.05 -8.27
CA GLY A 12 8.21 -19.96 -6.85
C GLY A 12 7.55 -21.05 -6.02
N TYR A 13 6.25 -21.27 -6.18
CA TYR A 13 5.53 -22.32 -5.48
C TYR A 13 5.96 -23.73 -5.91
N TYR A 14 6.27 -23.93 -7.19
CA TYR A 14 6.77 -25.22 -7.69
C TYR A 14 8.09 -25.64 -7.04
N VAL A 15 9.00 -24.68 -6.80
CA VAL A 15 10.33 -24.97 -6.23
C VAL A 15 10.29 -25.08 -4.70
N TYR A 16 9.61 -24.16 -4.01
CA TYR A 16 9.68 -24.05 -2.55
C TYR A 16 8.45 -24.63 -1.83
N GLY A 17 7.37 -24.92 -2.55
CA GLY A 17 6.15 -25.53 -2.03
C GLY A 17 5.54 -24.71 -0.88
N GLN A 18 5.20 -25.40 0.22
CA GLN A 18 4.60 -24.79 1.41
C GLN A 18 5.57 -23.96 2.25
N ASN A 19 6.88 -23.97 1.95
CA ASN A 19 7.88 -23.23 2.72
C ASN A 19 8.03 -21.76 2.28
N VAL A 20 7.27 -21.31 1.27
CA VAL A 20 7.31 -19.92 0.80
C VAL A 20 6.81 -18.98 1.88
N LYS A 21 7.68 -18.04 2.29
CA LYS A 21 7.35 -16.93 3.19
C LYS A 21 6.67 -15.79 2.44
N GLU A 22 5.98 -14.92 3.17
CA GLU A 22 5.31 -13.72 2.62
C GLU A 22 6.27 -12.84 1.80
N ASN A 23 7.52 -12.72 2.26
CA ASN A 23 8.61 -12.16 1.49
C ASN A 23 9.43 -13.30 0.86
N VAL A 24 9.32 -13.43 -0.47
CA VAL A 24 10.01 -14.49 -1.23
C VAL A 24 11.54 -14.45 -1.06
N LEU A 25 12.14 -13.26 -0.86
CA LEU A 25 13.59 -13.13 -0.67
C LEU A 25 14.06 -13.88 0.58
N GLN A 26 13.22 -13.96 1.62
CA GLN A 26 13.51 -14.70 2.85
C GLN A 26 13.34 -16.23 2.71
N THR A 27 12.83 -16.70 1.57
CA THR A 27 12.65 -18.12 1.25
C THR A 27 13.85 -18.66 0.48
N VAL A 28 14.47 -17.83 -0.35
CA VAL A 28 15.60 -18.22 -1.21
C VAL A 28 16.84 -18.49 -0.34
N SER A 29 17.58 -19.56 -0.66
CA SER A 29 18.81 -19.89 0.05
C SER A 29 19.88 -18.82 -0.13
N ALA A 30 20.64 -18.54 0.94
CA ALA A 30 21.74 -17.59 0.89
C ALA A 30 22.78 -17.93 -0.19
N GLY A 31 23.17 -16.93 -0.97
CA GLY A 31 24.18 -17.08 -2.02
C GLY A 31 24.40 -15.78 -2.81
N THR A 32 25.44 -15.77 -3.65
CA THR A 32 25.76 -14.63 -4.54
C THR A 32 24.57 -14.10 -5.36
N PRO A 33 23.70 -14.93 -5.98
CA PRO A 33 22.56 -14.40 -6.73
C PRO A 33 21.52 -13.70 -5.84
N LEU A 34 21.30 -14.17 -4.61
CA LEU A 34 20.39 -13.52 -3.67
C LEU A 34 20.92 -12.13 -3.29
N LEU A 35 22.21 -12.03 -2.98
CA LEU A 35 22.85 -10.75 -2.63
C LEU A 35 22.73 -9.71 -3.76
N ILE A 36 22.90 -10.13 -5.02
CA ILE A 36 22.72 -9.22 -6.18
C ILE A 36 21.28 -8.73 -6.26
N VAL A 37 20.29 -9.62 -6.07
CA VAL A 37 18.87 -9.28 -6.10
C VAL A 37 18.50 -8.34 -4.94
N GLU A 38 18.99 -8.61 -3.73
CA GLU A 38 18.78 -7.76 -2.56
C GLU A 38 19.34 -6.36 -2.77
N LEU A 39 20.55 -6.22 -3.32
CA LEU A 39 21.14 -4.92 -3.66
C LEU A 39 20.31 -4.18 -4.72
N LEU A 40 19.86 -4.88 -5.76
CA LEU A 40 19.08 -4.28 -6.83
C LEU A 40 17.70 -3.81 -6.34
N ILE A 41 17.01 -4.63 -5.55
CA ILE A 41 15.72 -4.30 -4.94
C ILE A 41 15.89 -3.16 -3.93
N THR A 42 16.94 -3.18 -3.11
CA THR A 42 17.23 -2.10 -2.17
C THR A 42 17.44 -0.78 -2.90
N GLY A 43 18.26 -0.77 -3.95
CA GLY A 43 18.45 0.42 -4.79
C GLY A 43 17.15 0.91 -5.42
N HIS A 44 16.34 -0.01 -5.96
CA HIS A 44 15.03 0.31 -6.51
C HIS A 44 14.09 0.93 -5.47
N LEU A 45 14.03 0.39 -4.25
CA LEU A 45 13.18 0.87 -3.17
C LEU A 45 13.62 2.25 -2.67
N VAL A 46 14.93 2.51 -2.56
CA VAL A 46 15.46 3.83 -2.19
C VAL A 46 15.05 4.88 -3.22
N CYS A 47 15.25 4.60 -4.51
CA CYS A 47 14.83 5.51 -5.58
C CYS A 47 13.30 5.72 -5.59
N SER A 48 12.54 4.64 -5.42
CA SER A 48 11.08 4.69 -5.41
C SER A 48 10.55 5.49 -4.22
N TYR A 49 11.15 5.33 -3.03
CA TYR A 49 10.79 6.07 -1.83
C TYR A 49 10.91 7.58 -2.05
N ILE A 50 12.03 8.04 -2.63
CA ILE A 50 12.26 9.46 -2.93
C ILE A 50 11.16 10.03 -3.84
N ILE A 51 10.74 9.26 -4.84
CA ILE A 51 9.70 9.67 -5.78
C ILE A 51 8.33 9.70 -5.10
N VAL A 52 7.97 8.66 -4.35
CA VAL A 52 6.65 8.49 -3.74
C VAL A 52 6.41 9.43 -2.56
N ILE A 53 7.43 9.72 -1.74
CA ILE A 53 7.27 10.59 -0.58
C ILE A 53 7.13 12.07 -0.97
N ASN A 54 7.63 12.47 -2.15
CA ASN A 54 7.61 13.85 -2.60
C ASN A 54 6.20 14.45 -2.71
N PRO A 55 5.23 13.85 -3.44
CA PRO A 55 3.86 14.35 -3.50
C PRO A 55 3.17 14.30 -2.13
N VAL A 56 3.41 13.27 -1.32
CA VAL A 56 2.85 13.19 0.04
C VAL A 56 3.29 14.39 0.89
N CYS A 57 4.58 14.76 0.83
CA CYS A 57 5.07 15.95 1.50
C CYS A 57 4.40 17.23 0.96
N GLN A 58 4.23 17.34 -0.35
CA GLN A 58 3.63 18.52 -0.99
C GLN A 58 2.16 18.70 -0.57
N GLU A 59 1.38 17.63 -0.54
CA GLU A 59 -0.01 17.66 -0.08
C GLU A 59 -0.09 18.11 1.39
N VAL A 60 0.77 17.58 2.26
CA VAL A 60 0.81 17.99 3.68
C VAL A 60 1.28 19.44 3.83
N GLU A 61 2.26 19.88 3.05
CA GLU A 61 2.75 21.27 3.02
C GLU A 61 1.64 22.24 2.60
N ASP A 62 0.85 21.89 1.57
CA ASP A 62 -0.26 22.69 1.06
C ASP A 62 -1.42 22.74 2.07
N ILE A 63 -1.76 21.63 2.75
CA ILE A 63 -2.76 21.59 3.83
C ILE A 63 -2.37 22.49 5.01
N ILE A 64 -1.08 22.55 5.36
CA ILE A 64 -0.56 23.38 6.46
C ILE A 64 -0.34 24.84 6.02
N GLY A 65 -0.47 25.15 4.72
CA GLY A 65 -0.26 26.49 4.17
C GLY A 65 1.21 26.91 4.20
N ILE A 66 2.15 25.99 4.03
CA ILE A 66 3.58 26.29 4.00
C ILE A 66 3.94 26.88 2.62
N SER A 67 4.65 28.00 2.62
CA SER A 67 5.17 28.59 1.39
C SER A 67 6.08 27.60 0.65
N LYS A 68 5.93 27.51 -0.68
CA LYS A 68 6.73 26.63 -1.57
C LYS A 68 8.22 26.98 -1.62
N ASN A 69 8.63 28.09 -1.00
CA ASN A 69 10.03 28.49 -0.86
C ASN A 69 10.81 27.55 0.06
N PHE A 70 12.13 27.47 -0.15
CA PHE A 70 12.99 26.67 0.71
C PHE A 70 13.06 27.28 2.12
N SER A 71 12.32 26.68 3.06
CA SER A 71 12.21 27.12 4.44
C SER A 71 12.66 26.00 5.38
N VAL A 72 13.29 26.36 6.51
CA VAL A 72 13.62 25.42 7.59
C VAL A 72 12.38 24.67 8.06
N ARG A 73 11.21 25.34 8.08
CA ARG A 73 9.92 24.73 8.42
C ARG A 73 9.54 23.60 7.46
N ARG A 74 9.87 23.74 6.17
CA ARG A 74 9.64 22.73 5.16
C ARG A 74 10.51 21.50 5.41
N VAL A 75 11.80 21.70 5.67
CA VAL A 75 12.73 20.61 6.00
C VAL A 75 12.24 19.85 7.23
N LEU A 76 11.86 20.55 8.29
CA LEU A 76 11.35 19.93 9.53
C LEU A 76 10.11 19.06 9.27
N ILE A 77 9.12 19.54 8.51
CA ILE A 77 7.93 18.74 8.20
C ILE A 77 8.28 17.48 7.39
N ARG A 78 9.11 17.60 6.35
CA ARG A 78 9.49 16.44 5.52
C ARG A 78 10.28 15.40 6.31
N THR A 79 11.17 15.85 7.19
CA THR A 79 11.89 14.96 8.11
C THR A 79 10.92 14.30 9.10
N MET A 80 9.97 15.04 9.67
CA MET A 80 8.97 14.47 10.59
C MET A 80 8.08 13.43 9.91
N ILE A 81 7.63 13.67 8.67
CA ILE A 81 6.86 12.69 7.89
C ILE A 81 7.71 11.44 7.64
N SER A 82 8.97 11.61 7.23
CA SER A 82 9.87 10.47 6.99
C SER A 82 10.15 9.67 8.28
N LEU A 83 10.32 10.34 9.41
CA LEU A 83 10.48 9.71 10.72
C LEU A 83 9.23 8.96 11.16
N LEU A 84 8.03 9.49 10.89
CA LEU A 84 6.77 8.80 11.17
C LEU A 84 6.65 7.52 10.33
N VAL A 85 6.99 7.58 9.04
CA VAL A 85 6.99 6.41 8.15
C VAL A 85 7.98 5.37 8.66
N LEU A 86 9.19 5.79 9.04
CA LEU A 86 10.21 4.90 9.62
C LEU A 86 9.72 4.27 10.93
N PHE A 87 9.09 5.05 11.80
CA PHE A 87 8.54 4.55 13.06
C PHE A 87 7.46 3.48 12.84
N VAL A 88 6.56 3.69 11.88
CA VAL A 88 5.55 2.70 11.52
C VAL A 88 6.20 1.44 10.92
N ALA A 89 7.20 1.59 10.05
CA ALA A 89 7.92 0.48 9.45
C ALA A 89 8.65 -0.39 10.49
N GLU A 90 9.28 0.22 11.49
CA GLU A 90 9.96 -0.49 12.58
C GLU A 90 9.00 -1.13 13.58
N SER A 91 7.81 -0.56 13.75
CA SER A 91 6.82 -1.05 14.73
C SER A 91 6.03 -2.26 14.23
N VAL A 92 5.99 -2.51 12.92
CA VAL A 92 5.23 -3.63 12.33
C VAL A 92 6.16 -4.56 11.55
N PRO A 93 6.65 -5.65 12.16
CA PRO A 93 7.65 -6.53 11.53
C PRO A 93 7.08 -7.47 10.44
N HIS A 94 5.77 -7.41 10.16
CA HIS A 94 5.07 -8.34 9.26
C HIS A 94 4.70 -7.68 7.93
N PHE A 95 5.56 -7.88 6.93
CA PHE A 95 5.39 -7.30 5.60
C PHE A 95 4.05 -7.65 4.93
N GLY A 96 3.64 -8.92 4.95
CA GLY A 96 2.40 -9.35 4.28
C GLY A 96 1.15 -8.82 4.97
N ALA A 97 1.16 -8.67 6.31
CA ALA A 97 0.07 -8.06 7.05
C ALA A 97 -0.08 -6.56 6.70
N VAL A 98 1.02 -5.81 6.59
CA VAL A 98 1.00 -4.40 6.14
C VAL A 98 0.49 -4.30 4.71
N LEU A 99 1.00 -5.13 3.81
CA LEU A 99 0.59 -5.14 2.40
C LEU A 99 -0.90 -5.49 2.25
N SER A 100 -1.38 -6.46 3.04
CA SER A 100 -2.79 -6.85 3.06
C SER A 100 -3.68 -5.75 3.64
N LEU A 101 -3.21 -5.02 4.65
CA LEU A 101 -3.93 -3.88 5.23
C LEU A 101 -4.05 -2.74 4.22
N VAL A 102 -2.93 -2.30 3.64
CA VAL A 102 -2.89 -1.20 2.67
C VAL A 102 -3.68 -1.56 1.41
N GLY A 103 -3.51 -2.78 0.90
CA GLY A 103 -4.24 -3.27 -0.26
C GLY A 103 -5.73 -3.43 0.02
N GLY A 104 -6.09 -4.05 1.14
CA GLY A 104 -7.47 -4.29 1.54
C GLY A 104 -8.27 -3.02 1.85
N SER A 105 -7.60 -1.94 2.27
CA SER A 105 -8.25 -0.66 2.60
C SER A 105 -8.10 0.39 1.49
N PHE A 106 -6.91 0.94 1.29
CA PHE A 106 -6.70 2.06 0.38
C PHE A 106 -6.86 1.65 -1.09
N LEU A 107 -6.27 0.53 -1.51
CA LEU A 107 -6.38 0.11 -2.91
C LEU A 107 -7.81 -0.31 -3.26
N THR A 108 -8.53 -1.00 -2.38
CA THR A 108 -9.93 -1.36 -2.65
C THR A 108 -10.81 -0.12 -2.80
N LEU A 109 -10.66 0.87 -1.91
CA LEU A 109 -11.40 2.12 -1.99
C LEU A 109 -11.06 2.90 -3.26
N LEU A 110 -9.78 3.06 -3.59
CA LEU A 110 -9.35 3.84 -4.75
C LEU A 110 -9.61 3.13 -6.10
N ALA A 111 -9.59 1.80 -6.14
CA ALA A 111 -9.77 1.05 -7.39
C ALA A 111 -11.23 0.66 -7.66
N PHE A 112 -12.02 0.31 -6.63
CA PHE A 112 -13.37 -0.20 -6.80
C PHE A 112 -14.47 0.77 -6.37
N VAL A 113 -14.20 1.68 -5.43
CA VAL A 113 -15.22 2.60 -4.91
C VAL A 113 -15.12 3.99 -5.56
N ALA A 114 -13.93 4.58 -5.60
CA ALA A 114 -13.75 5.95 -6.09
C ALA A 114 -14.16 6.13 -7.57
N PRO A 115 -13.76 5.28 -8.54
CA PRO A 115 -14.08 5.51 -9.94
C PRO A 115 -15.59 5.43 -10.23
N PRO A 116 -16.33 4.39 -9.76
CA PRO A 116 -17.78 4.34 -9.92
C PRO A 116 -18.52 5.50 -9.23
N VAL A 117 -18.10 5.89 -8.02
CA VAL A 117 -18.71 7.02 -7.30
C VAL A 117 -18.51 8.32 -8.06
N ILE A 118 -17.29 8.60 -8.52
CA ILE A 118 -16.97 9.80 -9.31
C ILE A 118 -17.75 9.78 -10.62
N TYR A 119 -17.81 8.65 -11.32
CA TYR A 119 -18.57 8.49 -12.57
C TYR A 119 -20.07 8.78 -12.39
N LEU A 120 -20.69 8.21 -11.36
CA LEU A 120 -22.11 8.44 -11.06
C LEU A 120 -22.38 9.88 -10.61
N LYS A 121 -21.46 10.50 -9.87
CA LYS A 121 -21.57 11.92 -9.48
C LYS A 121 -21.46 12.83 -10.68
N LEU A 122 -20.48 12.62 -11.56
CA LEU A 122 -20.30 13.45 -12.77
C LEU A 122 -21.49 13.34 -13.72
N THR A 123 -22.02 12.14 -13.96
CA THR A 123 -23.15 11.93 -14.87
C THR A 123 -24.49 12.46 -14.33
N SER A 124 -24.66 12.46 -13.00
CA SER A 124 -25.88 12.97 -12.35
C SER A 124 -25.86 14.47 -12.07
N THR A 125 -24.70 15.12 -12.09
CA THR A 125 -24.57 16.55 -11.76
C THR A 125 -24.81 17.39 -13.01
N ALA A 126 -25.96 18.06 -13.08
CA ALA A 126 -26.20 19.13 -14.05
C ALA A 126 -25.64 20.45 -13.51
N SER A 127 -24.89 21.17 -14.32
CA SER A 127 -24.34 22.52 -14.06
C SER A 127 -24.57 23.39 -15.30
N ASP A 128 -24.46 24.72 -15.19
CA ASP A 128 -24.64 25.67 -16.30
C ASP A 128 -23.76 25.36 -17.53
N GLN A 129 -22.66 24.62 -17.34
CA GLN A 129 -21.73 24.22 -18.40
C GLN A 129 -21.88 22.76 -18.84
N TRP A 130 -22.59 21.90 -18.09
CA TRP A 130 -22.63 20.45 -18.29
C TRP A 130 -24.03 19.91 -18.01
N GLU A 131 -24.69 19.36 -19.04
CA GLU A 131 -25.99 18.71 -18.88
C GLU A 131 -25.83 17.29 -18.30
N ALA A 132 -26.81 16.86 -17.50
CA ALA A 132 -26.81 15.50 -16.95
C ALA A 132 -26.96 14.47 -18.07
N VAL A 133 -26.01 13.55 -18.18
CA VAL A 133 -26.03 12.48 -19.18
C VAL A 133 -26.87 11.31 -18.64
N PRO A 134 -27.95 10.91 -19.33
CA PRO A 134 -28.77 9.78 -18.88
C PRO A 134 -27.98 8.48 -19.01
N VAL A 135 -27.66 7.89 -17.86
CA VAL A 135 -26.93 6.62 -17.79
C VAL A 135 -27.93 5.45 -17.89
N PRO A 136 -27.70 4.46 -18.76
CA PRO A 136 -28.62 3.32 -18.86
C PRO A 136 -28.62 2.50 -17.57
N LEU A 137 -29.79 1.94 -17.23
CA LEU A 137 -30.04 1.31 -15.93
C LEU A 137 -29.07 0.14 -15.63
N HIS A 138 -28.68 -0.64 -16.64
CA HIS A 138 -27.73 -1.75 -16.47
C HIS A 138 -26.34 -1.29 -16.02
N VAL A 139 -25.83 -0.17 -16.55
CA VAL A 139 -24.55 0.42 -16.13
C VAL A 139 -24.64 0.94 -14.70
N LYS A 140 -25.77 1.55 -14.33
CA LYS A 140 -25.98 2.05 -12.96
C LYS A 140 -25.99 0.91 -11.94
N VAL A 141 -26.69 -0.19 -12.24
CA VAL A 141 -26.73 -1.38 -11.39
C VAL A 141 -25.34 -1.99 -11.25
N LEU A 142 -24.60 -2.17 -12.35
CA LEU A 142 -23.24 -2.71 -12.33
C LEU A 142 -22.29 -1.86 -11.47
N ASN A 143 -22.35 -0.53 -11.58
CA ASN A 143 -21.51 0.36 -10.76
C ASN A 143 -21.83 0.23 -9.27
N VAL A 144 -23.11 0.15 -8.90
CA VAL A 144 -23.53 -0.05 -7.51
C VAL A 144 -23.09 -1.43 -7.00
N GLU A 145 -23.21 -2.48 -7.82
CA GLU A 145 -22.75 -3.82 -7.48
C GLU A 145 -21.23 -3.84 -7.22
N ILE A 146 -20.42 -3.23 -8.09
CA ILE A 146 -18.97 -3.12 -7.91
C ILE A 146 -18.62 -2.40 -6.60
N ILE A 147 -19.32 -1.31 -6.27
CA ILE A 147 -19.11 -0.58 -5.00
C ILE A 147 -19.41 -1.48 -3.81
N LEU A 148 -20.54 -2.21 -3.83
CA LEU A 148 -20.95 -3.08 -2.73
C LEU A 148 -19.96 -4.24 -2.54
N VAL A 149 -19.62 -4.94 -3.62
CA VAL A 149 -18.64 -6.05 -3.58
C VAL A 149 -17.28 -5.53 -3.12
N GLY A 150 -16.84 -4.38 -3.64
CA GLY A 150 -15.59 -3.73 -3.25
C GLY A 150 -15.54 -3.37 -1.77
N MET A 151 -16.62 -2.81 -1.21
CA MET A 151 -16.71 -2.52 0.22
C MET A 151 -16.67 -3.79 1.08
N VAL A 152 -17.46 -4.82 0.74
CA VAL A 152 -17.48 -6.06 1.51
C VAL A 152 -16.12 -6.74 1.48
N ALA A 153 -15.50 -6.85 0.31
CA ALA A 153 -14.17 -7.42 0.15
C ALA A 153 -13.11 -6.60 0.90
N GLY A 154 -13.16 -5.27 0.81
CA GLY A 154 -12.23 -4.39 1.49
C GLY A 154 -12.33 -4.47 3.02
N VAL A 155 -13.56 -4.47 3.57
CA VAL A 155 -13.79 -4.64 5.00
C VAL A 155 -13.30 -6.01 5.48
N ALA A 156 -13.62 -7.08 4.76
CA ALA A 156 -13.17 -8.43 5.11
C ALA A 156 -11.64 -8.56 5.10
N ALA A 157 -10.98 -8.04 4.05
CA ALA A 157 -9.52 -8.05 3.94
C ALA A 157 -8.86 -7.21 5.04
N THR A 158 -9.37 -6.00 5.30
CA THR A 158 -8.89 -5.11 6.36
C THR A 158 -9.05 -5.77 7.73
N TYR A 159 -10.21 -6.36 8.02
CA TYR A 159 -10.46 -7.05 9.29
C TYR A 159 -9.50 -8.23 9.48
N SER A 160 -9.27 -9.02 8.43
CA SER A 160 -8.31 -10.13 8.48
C SER A 160 -6.89 -9.64 8.77
N ALA A 161 -6.45 -8.56 8.11
CA ALA A 161 -5.13 -7.98 8.32
C ALA A 161 -4.97 -7.42 9.75
N VAL A 162 -5.98 -6.69 10.24
CA VAL A 162 -5.97 -6.16 11.62
C VAL A 162 -5.93 -7.27 12.65
N LYS A 163 -6.67 -8.37 12.43
CA LYS A 163 -6.65 -9.52 13.35
C LYS A 163 -5.27 -10.17 13.43
N VAL A 164 -4.55 -10.27 12.31
CA VAL A 164 -3.17 -10.78 12.29
C VAL A 164 -2.25 -9.84 13.07
N LEU A 165 -2.36 -8.53 12.83
CA LEU A 165 -1.54 -7.51 13.51
C LEU A 165 -1.81 -7.40 15.01
N ALA A 166 -3.06 -7.58 15.44
CA ALA A 166 -3.47 -7.46 16.84
C ALA A 166 -3.27 -8.75 17.66
N SER A 167 -2.87 -9.85 17.03
CA SER A 167 -2.71 -11.12 17.73
C SER A 167 -1.41 -11.13 18.57
N PRO A 168 -1.48 -11.47 19.87
CA PRO A 168 -0.35 -11.31 20.79
C PRO A 168 0.84 -12.26 20.54
N ASN A 169 0.69 -13.25 19.66
CA ASN A 169 1.72 -14.24 19.37
C ASN A 169 2.67 -13.82 18.23
N THR A 170 2.52 -12.61 17.69
CA THR A 170 3.25 -12.15 16.50
C THR A 170 4.02 -10.84 16.76
N PHE A 171 3.91 -10.27 17.97
CA PHE A 171 4.59 -9.03 18.32
C PHE A 171 6.06 -9.32 18.68
N THR A 172 6.92 -9.36 17.66
CA THR A 172 8.37 -9.25 17.87
C THR A 172 8.64 -7.84 18.40
N PRO A 173 9.31 -7.66 19.56
CA PRO A 173 9.57 -6.34 20.09
C PRO A 173 10.34 -5.52 19.06
N PRO A 174 9.95 -4.25 18.81
CA PRO A 174 10.63 -3.44 17.82
C PRO A 174 12.10 -3.23 18.22
N CYS A 175 12.95 -3.05 17.22
CA CYS A 175 14.41 -3.04 17.38
C CYS A 175 14.92 -1.94 18.35
N TYR A 176 14.16 -0.85 18.51
CA TYR A 176 14.46 0.23 19.46
C TYR A 176 14.14 -0.12 20.92
N VAL A 177 13.40 -1.20 21.17
CA VAL A 177 13.12 -1.74 22.52
C VAL A 177 14.06 -2.91 22.83
N ASN A 178 14.39 -3.75 21.84
CA ASN A 178 15.31 -4.86 22.02
C ASN A 178 16.19 -5.07 20.77
N MET A 179 17.43 -4.59 20.83
CA MET A 179 18.41 -4.73 19.73
C MET A 179 18.81 -6.19 19.45
N THR A 180 18.69 -7.09 20.44
CA THR A 180 19.06 -8.51 20.30
C THR A 180 17.98 -9.33 19.59
N ALA A 181 16.75 -8.80 19.47
CA ALA A 181 15.67 -9.44 18.72
C ALA A 181 15.77 -9.23 17.20
N ALA A 182 16.60 -8.28 16.74
CA ALA A 182 16.78 -7.95 15.32
C ALA A 182 17.85 -8.80 14.60
N SER A 183 18.61 -9.63 15.33
CA SER A 183 19.73 -10.42 14.80
C SER A 183 19.42 -11.93 14.66
N GLY A 184 18.14 -12.33 14.70
CA GLY A 184 17.70 -13.73 14.67
C GLY A 184 16.91 -14.08 13.42
#